data_AF-A0A970K6K3-F1
#
_entry.id   AF-A0A970K6K3-F1
#
_cell.length_a   1.000
_cell.length_b   1.000
_cell.length_c   1.000
_cell.angle_alpha   90.00
_cell.angle_beta   90.00
_cell.angle_gamma   90.00
#
_symmetry.space_group_name_H-M   'P 1'
#
loop_
_entity.id
_entity.type
_entity.pdbx_description
1 polymer ?
#
loop_
_entity_poly.entity_id
_entity_poly.type
_entity_poly.pdbx_seq_one_letter_code
_entity_poly.pdbx_strand_id
1 'polypeptide(L)'
;MFGESSILSNLFSWKSKEQQKREEEEYARWAFPYGQEQRSRLVKLMLEIFPKETEPMVLIPFLTCKELYQNLCKKMGHEGAVRQLISEVKKYKRIIRKGEMPIYLALVVADSKVGEDLNYPPKEEILAMAKGFEVLHGQP
;
A
#
# COMPACT_ATOMS: atom_id res chain seq x y z
N MET A 1 19.29 8.35 -18.09
CA MET A 1 19.90 8.53 -16.76
C MET A 1 18.76 8.71 -15.75
N PHE A 2 18.20 7.62 -15.24
CA PHE A 2 17.23 7.62 -14.14
C PHE A 2 17.44 6.33 -13.36
N GLY A 3 17.87 6.46 -12.10
CA GLY A 3 18.22 5.35 -11.24
C GLY A 3 17.00 4.57 -10.83
N GLU A 4 16.99 3.29 -11.17
CA GLU A 4 16.17 2.28 -10.53
C GLU A 4 16.71 2.09 -9.09
N SER A 5 16.19 2.85 -8.14
CA SER A 5 16.32 2.52 -6.72
C SER A 5 14.99 1.94 -6.26
N SER A 6 14.86 0.63 -6.45
CA SER A 6 13.86 -0.18 -5.74
C SER A 6 14.31 -0.25 -4.28
N ILE A 7 13.48 0.17 -3.34
CA ILE A 7 13.78 0.18 -1.90
C ILE A 7 14.14 -1.25 -1.40
N LEU A 8 13.80 -2.29 -2.17
CA LEU A 8 14.11 -3.69 -1.90
C LEU A 8 15.54 -4.13 -2.31
N SER A 9 16.31 -3.32 -3.06
CA SER A 9 17.66 -3.70 -3.54
C SER A 9 18.80 -3.42 -2.54
N ASN A 10 18.52 -2.76 -1.41
CA ASN A 10 19.54 -2.25 -0.50
C ASN A 10 19.99 -3.22 0.62
N LEU A 11 19.65 -4.50 0.55
CA LEU A 11 19.99 -5.47 1.60
C LEU A 11 21.51 -5.75 1.75
N PHE A 12 22.35 -5.25 0.85
CA PHE A 12 23.82 -5.40 0.87
C PHE A 12 24.58 -4.09 0.64
N SER A 13 24.11 -2.98 1.21
CA SER A 13 24.83 -1.70 1.17
C SER A 13 25.56 -1.46 2.48
N TRP A 14 26.89 -1.29 2.44
CA TRP A 14 27.72 -0.84 3.56
C TRP A 14 27.41 0.63 3.85
N LYS A 15 26.21 0.91 4.38
CA LYS A 15 25.77 2.24 4.79
C LYS A 15 26.28 2.54 6.20
N SER A 16 26.62 3.79 6.48
CA SER A 16 26.92 4.19 7.85
C SER A 16 25.65 4.07 8.71
N LYS A 17 25.81 3.83 10.02
CA LYS A 17 24.67 3.76 10.97
C LYS A 17 23.78 5.01 10.91
N GLU A 18 24.38 6.17 10.64
CA GLU A 18 23.64 7.44 10.51
C GLU A 18 22.81 7.51 9.23
N GLN A 19 23.34 7.03 8.10
CA GLN A 19 22.59 6.99 6.85
C GLN A 19 21.43 6.00 6.94
N GLN A 20 21.64 4.83 7.54
CA GLN A 20 20.59 3.85 7.76
C GLN A 20 19.46 4.42 8.63
N LYS A 21 19.80 5.10 9.72
CA LYS A 21 18.80 5.73 10.60
C LYS A 21 17.96 6.79 9.87
N ARG A 22 18.58 7.63 9.04
CA ARG A 22 17.85 8.65 8.25
C ARG A 22 16.87 8.01 7.26
N GLU A 23 17.30 6.97 6.56
CA GLU A 23 16.45 6.25 5.61
C GLU A 23 15.26 5.56 6.32
N GLU A 24 15.50 4.98 7.51
CA GLU A 24 14.44 4.39 8.33
C GLU A 24 13.42 5.45 8.79
N GLU A 25 13.88 6.64 9.21
CA GLU A 25 13.02 7.76 9.60
C GLU A 25 12.24 8.35 8.41
N GLU A 26 12.87 8.45 7.24
CA GLU A 26 12.20 8.87 6.01
C GLU A 26 11.15 7.85 5.57
N TYR A 27 11.48 6.57 5.62
CA TYR A 27 10.55 5.50 5.31
C TYR A 27 9.37 5.47 6.28
N ALA A 28 9.63 5.61 7.59
CA ALA A 28 8.58 5.65 8.60
C ALA A 28 7.63 6.84 8.39
N ARG A 29 8.16 8.03 8.07
CA ARG A 29 7.36 9.23 7.78
C ARG A 29 6.56 9.11 6.49
N TRP A 30 7.13 8.50 5.45
CA TRP A 30 6.41 8.22 4.21
C TRP A 30 5.30 7.18 4.40
N ALA A 31 5.61 6.11 5.13
CA ALA A 31 4.68 5.01 5.38
C ALA A 31 3.51 5.47 6.26
N PHE A 32 3.80 6.22 7.32
CA PHE A 32 2.84 6.69 8.32
C PHE A 32 3.10 8.16 8.70
N PRO A 33 2.61 9.12 7.91
CA PRO A 33 2.79 10.55 8.18
C PRO A 33 2.32 11.00 9.57
N TYR A 34 1.30 10.34 10.12
CA TYR A 34 0.76 10.62 11.46
C TYR A 34 1.32 9.67 12.54
N GLY A 35 2.42 8.97 12.24
CA GLY A 35 3.18 8.18 13.20
C GLY A 35 2.56 6.83 13.57
N GLN A 36 2.94 6.34 14.74
CA GLN A 36 2.64 4.96 15.17
C GLN A 36 1.15 4.69 15.41
N GLU A 37 0.36 5.71 15.71
CA GLU A 37 -1.09 5.54 15.87
C GLU A 37 -1.76 5.18 14.54
N GLN A 38 -1.38 5.86 13.45
CA GLN A 38 -1.84 5.54 12.09
C GLN A 38 -1.54 4.10 11.74
N ARG A 39 -0.28 3.69 11.95
CA ARG A 39 0.17 2.32 11.75
C ARG A 39 -0.68 1.32 12.53
N SER A 40 -0.92 1.60 13.81
CA SER A 40 -1.66 0.70 14.69
C SER A 40 -3.13 0.54 14.26
N ARG A 41 -3.81 1.64 13.91
CA ARG A 41 -5.20 1.60 13.42
C ARG A 41 -5.30 0.88 12.08
N LEU A 42 -4.38 1.15 11.16
CA LEU A 42 -4.36 0.51 9.85
C LEU A 42 -4.07 -0.99 9.96
N VAL A 43 -3.10 -1.39 10.78
CA VAL A 43 -2.80 -2.81 11.05
C VAL A 43 -4.01 -3.51 11.66
N LYS A 44 -4.68 -2.88 12.63
CA LYS A 44 -5.91 -3.43 13.20
C LYS A 44 -6.98 -3.66 12.12
N LEU A 45 -7.25 -2.66 11.29
CA LEU A 45 -8.20 -2.77 10.18
C LEU A 45 -7.81 -3.88 9.18
N MET A 46 -6.52 -3.99 8.84
CA MET A 46 -6.03 -5.05 7.97
C MET A 46 -6.22 -6.45 8.57
N LEU A 47 -5.96 -6.62 9.87
CA LEU A 47 -6.17 -7.90 10.56
C LEU A 47 -7.66 -8.22 10.75
N GLU A 48 -8.54 -7.23 10.80
CA GLU A 48 -9.99 -7.46 10.74
C GLU A 48 -10.45 -7.99 9.38
N ILE A 49 -9.79 -7.59 8.29
CA ILE A 49 -10.06 -8.07 6.93
C ILE A 49 -9.38 -9.42 6.67
N PHE A 50 -8.16 -9.62 7.19
CA PHE A 50 -7.34 -10.80 7.02
C PHE A 50 -7.04 -11.48 8.37
N PRO A 51 -8.05 -12.07 9.05
CA PRO A 51 -7.92 -12.53 10.44
C PRO A 51 -6.96 -13.71 10.66
N LYS A 52 -6.48 -14.34 9.60
CA LYS A 52 -5.52 -15.45 9.65
C LYS A 52 -4.08 -15.02 9.42
N GLU A 53 -3.86 -13.75 9.09
CA GLU A 53 -2.54 -13.23 8.75
C GLU A 53 -1.87 -12.61 9.97
N THR A 54 -0.55 -12.48 9.89
CA THR A 54 0.23 -11.71 10.86
C THR A 54 0.42 -10.28 10.35
N GLU A 55 0.77 -9.36 11.25
CA GLU A 55 1.01 -7.97 10.89
C GLU A 55 2.01 -7.79 9.73
N PRO A 56 3.19 -8.47 9.68
CA PRO A 56 4.07 -8.37 8.51
C PRO A 56 3.42 -8.84 7.21
N MET A 57 2.57 -9.88 7.28
CA MET A 57 1.91 -10.47 6.10
C MET A 57 0.85 -9.56 5.50
N VAL A 58 0.28 -8.63 6.28
CA VAL A 58 -0.63 -7.60 5.76
C VAL A 58 0.07 -6.28 5.44
N LEU A 59 1.11 -5.94 6.20
CA LEU A 59 1.76 -4.65 6.07
C LEU A 59 2.71 -4.57 4.87
N ILE A 60 3.46 -5.63 4.57
CA ILE A 60 4.36 -5.65 3.40
C ILE A 60 3.56 -5.48 2.08
N PRO A 61 2.47 -6.23 1.85
CA PRO A 61 1.66 -6.04 0.63
C PRO A 61 0.99 -4.66 0.58
N PHE A 62 0.53 -4.13 1.72
CA PHE A 62 -0.01 -2.77 1.79
C PHE A 62 1.01 -1.71 1.36
N LEU A 63 2.22 -1.72 1.94
CA LEU A 63 3.26 -0.73 1.62
C LEU A 63 3.73 -0.86 0.17
N THR A 64 3.81 -2.09 -0.34
CA THR A 64 4.10 -2.35 -1.75
C THR A 64 3.01 -1.75 -2.65
N CYS A 65 1.74 -1.95 -2.31
CA CYS A 65 0.61 -1.38 -3.06
C CYS A 65 0.62 0.16 -2.99
N LYS A 66 0.91 0.74 -1.82
CA LYS A 66 1.00 2.20 -1.59
C LYS A 66 2.06 2.83 -2.48
N GLU A 67 3.25 2.25 -2.52
CA GLU A 67 4.36 2.72 -3.37
C GLU A 67 3.99 2.67 -4.86
N LEU A 68 3.46 1.53 -5.33
CA LEU A 68 3.05 1.37 -6.72
C LEU A 68 1.96 2.38 -7.10
N TYR A 69 0.92 2.50 -6.29
CA TYR A 69 -0.19 3.41 -6.51
C TYR A 69 0.27 4.86 -6.58
N GLN A 70 1.12 5.32 -5.66
CA GLN A 70 1.63 6.69 -5.67
C GLN A 70 2.49 6.97 -6.91
N ASN A 71 3.34 6.03 -7.31
CA ASN A 71 4.17 6.16 -8.50
C ASN A 71 3.34 6.19 -9.79
N LEU A 72 2.26 5.41 -9.85
CA LEU A 72 1.33 5.45 -10.96
C LEU A 72 0.49 6.73 -10.97
N CYS A 73 -0.01 7.18 -9.82
CA CYS A 73 -0.77 8.44 -9.74
C CYS A 73 0.01 9.64 -10.27
N LYS A 74 1.33 9.72 -9.98
CA LYS A 74 2.22 10.75 -10.53
C LYS A 74 2.32 10.72 -12.06
N LYS A 75 2.14 9.55 -12.69
CA LYS A 75 2.30 9.34 -14.14
C LYS A 75 1.00 9.47 -14.91
N MET A 76 -0.12 9.00 -14.34
CA MET A 76 -1.39 8.83 -15.06
C MET A 76 -2.64 9.17 -14.25
N GLY A 77 -2.49 9.80 -13.08
CA GLY A 77 -3.60 10.14 -12.20
C GLY A 77 -4.26 8.93 -11.53
N HIS A 78 -5.30 9.22 -10.73
CA HIS A 78 -5.99 8.22 -9.91
C HIS A 78 -6.59 7.09 -10.75
N GLU A 79 -7.45 7.43 -11.72
CA GLU A 79 -8.17 6.45 -12.55
C GLU A 79 -7.22 5.53 -13.33
N GLY A 80 -6.14 6.09 -13.89
CA GLY A 80 -5.11 5.33 -14.59
C GLY A 80 -4.38 4.37 -13.65
N ALA A 81 -4.02 4.83 -12.46
CA ALA A 81 -3.33 4.01 -11.47
C ALA A 81 -4.18 2.83 -10.98
N VAL A 82 -5.46 3.09 -10.68
CA VAL A 82 -6.43 2.05 -10.30
C VAL A 82 -6.55 1.01 -11.42
N ARG A 83 -6.83 1.46 -12.65
CA ARG A 83 -6.99 0.56 -13.81
C ARG A 83 -5.75 -0.30 -14.05
N GLN A 84 -4.55 0.27 -13.97
CA GLN A 84 -3.31 -0.47 -14.19
C GLN A 84 -3.03 -1.48 -13.08
N LEU A 85 -3.22 -1.12 -11.80
CA LEU A 85 -2.98 -2.06 -10.69
C LEU A 85 -3.92 -3.27 -10.75
N ILE A 86 -5.18 -3.05 -11.14
CA ILE A 86 -6.18 -4.12 -11.26
C ILE A 86 -5.90 -5.01 -12.48
N SER A 87 -5.41 -4.45 -13.60
CA SER A 87 -5.10 -5.26 -14.79
C SER A 87 -3.79 -6.04 -14.67
N GLU A 88 -2.82 -5.52 -13.92
CA GLU A 88 -1.48 -6.10 -13.80
C GLU A 88 -1.26 -6.91 -12.52
N VAL A 89 -2.33 -7.30 -11.81
CA VAL A 89 -2.28 -8.07 -10.55
C VAL A 89 -1.33 -9.27 -10.58
N LYS A 90 -1.23 -9.95 -11.73
CA LYS A 90 -0.38 -11.14 -11.90
C LYS A 90 1.12 -10.82 -11.74
N LYS A 91 1.57 -9.59 -12.00
CA LYS A 91 2.96 -9.16 -11.84
C LYS A 91 3.39 -9.16 -10.38
N TYR A 92 2.45 -8.95 -9.46
CA TYR A 92 2.72 -8.76 -8.03
C TYR A 92 2.38 -9.98 -7.16
N LYS A 93 2.04 -11.12 -7.77
CA LYS A 93 1.54 -12.33 -7.10
C LYS A 93 2.47 -12.95 -6.03
N ARG A 94 3.76 -12.57 -6.05
CA ARG A 94 4.76 -13.02 -5.05
C ARG A 94 4.64 -12.26 -3.72
N ILE A 95 4.03 -11.08 -3.74
CA ILE A 95 3.90 -10.19 -2.59
C ILE A 95 2.41 -10.06 -2.21
N ILE A 96 1.55 -9.82 -3.19
CA ILE A 96 0.10 -9.67 -3.00
C ILE A 96 -0.58 -10.91 -3.57
N ARG A 97 -1.35 -11.65 -2.78
CA ARG A 97 -1.96 -12.89 -3.28
C ARG A 97 -3.06 -12.58 -4.29
N LYS A 98 -3.41 -13.59 -5.09
CA LYS A 98 -4.45 -13.47 -6.12
C LYS A 98 -5.79 -13.06 -5.47
N GLY A 99 -6.39 -11.99 -5.99
CA GLY A 99 -7.67 -11.46 -5.49
C GLY A 99 -7.53 -10.45 -4.34
N GLU A 100 -6.33 -10.25 -3.78
CA GLU A 100 -6.15 -9.31 -2.67
C GLU A 100 -5.77 -7.89 -3.12
N MET A 101 -5.27 -7.71 -4.35
CA MET A 101 -4.89 -6.38 -4.86
C MET A 101 -6.01 -5.34 -4.74
N PRO A 102 -7.28 -5.62 -5.11
CA PRO A 102 -8.35 -4.63 -4.97
C PRO A 102 -8.56 -4.20 -3.51
N ILE A 103 -8.36 -5.11 -2.56
CA ILE A 103 -8.48 -4.85 -1.12
C ILE A 103 -7.33 -3.94 -0.66
N TYR A 104 -6.08 -4.27 -1.00
CA TYR A 104 -4.94 -3.41 -0.67
C TYR A 104 -5.04 -2.03 -1.33
N LEU A 105 -5.55 -1.96 -2.56
CA LEU A 105 -5.79 -0.69 -3.24
C LEU A 105 -6.86 0.13 -2.52
N ALA A 106 -7.96 -0.48 -2.06
CA ALA A 106 -8.98 0.19 -1.26
C ALA A 106 -8.41 0.74 0.06
N LEU A 107 -7.58 -0.05 0.75
CA LEU A 107 -6.87 0.40 1.95
C LEU A 107 -5.95 1.60 1.67
N VAL A 108 -5.19 1.58 0.57
CA VAL A 108 -4.30 2.68 0.17
C VAL A 108 -5.08 3.95 -0.16
N VAL A 109 -6.18 3.82 -0.91
CA VAL A 109 -7.05 4.95 -1.25
C VAL A 109 -7.71 5.52 0.01
N ALA A 110 -8.17 4.67 0.93
CA ALA A 110 -8.72 5.11 2.22
C ALA A 110 -7.65 5.84 3.05
N ASP A 111 -6.46 5.24 3.22
CA ASP A 111 -5.33 5.85 3.94
C ASP A 111 -4.92 7.22 3.37
N SER A 112 -4.99 7.38 2.05
CA SER A 112 -4.68 8.67 1.40
C SER A 112 -5.69 9.79 1.67
N LYS A 113 -6.89 9.46 2.13
CA LYS A 113 -7.98 10.42 2.43
C LYS A 113 -8.10 10.73 3.92
N VAL A 114 -7.39 9.99 4.76
CA VAL A 114 -7.46 10.13 6.21
C VAL A 114 -6.63 11.35 6.66
N GLY A 115 -7.22 12.15 7.55
CA GLY A 115 -6.57 13.28 8.21
C GLY A 115 -5.89 12.88 9.52
N GLU A 116 -5.48 13.88 10.32
CA GLU A 116 -4.87 13.69 11.65
C GLU A 116 -5.80 12.97 12.65
N ASP A 117 -7.11 12.97 12.40
CA ASP A 117 -8.13 12.29 13.21
C ASP A 117 -8.11 10.76 13.05
N LEU A 118 -7.43 10.26 12.02
CA LEU A 118 -7.27 8.83 11.72
C LEU A 118 -8.62 8.11 11.59
N ASN A 119 -9.61 8.78 10.99
CA ASN A 119 -10.96 8.27 10.77
C ASN A 119 -11.01 7.33 9.56
N TYR A 120 -10.56 6.09 9.77
CA TYR A 120 -10.65 5.04 8.76
C TYR A 120 -12.09 4.54 8.60
N PRO A 121 -12.53 4.23 7.37
CA PRO A 121 -13.81 3.56 7.15
C PRO A 121 -13.78 2.13 7.74
N PRO A 122 -14.95 1.58 8.12
CA PRO A 122 -15.04 0.21 8.61
C PRO A 122 -14.68 -0.81 7.53
N LYS A 123 -14.36 -2.04 7.94
CA LYS A 123 -13.92 -3.11 7.02
C LYS A 123 -14.93 -3.41 5.92
N GLU A 124 -16.23 -3.30 6.19
CA GLU A 124 -17.29 -3.55 5.21
C GLU A 124 -17.23 -2.55 4.05
N GLU A 125 -16.93 -1.28 4.34
CA GLU A 125 -16.77 -0.23 3.34
C GLU A 125 -15.49 -0.43 2.52
N ILE A 126 -14.39 -0.82 3.15
CA ILE A 126 -13.15 -1.19 2.44
C ILE A 126 -13.41 -2.33 1.44
N LEU A 127 -14.13 -3.37 1.87
CA LEU A 127 -14.48 -4.50 1.01
C LEU A 127 -15.46 -4.09 -0.11
N ALA A 128 -16.37 -3.15 0.14
CA ALA A 128 -17.25 -2.61 -0.89
C ALA A 128 -16.48 -1.78 -1.93
N MET A 129 -15.54 -0.93 -1.50
CA MET A 129 -14.64 -0.20 -2.39
C MET A 129 -13.81 -1.15 -3.26
N ALA A 130 -13.25 -2.21 -2.66
CA ALA A 130 -12.46 -3.21 -3.37
C ALA A 130 -13.26 -3.87 -4.50
N LYS A 131 -14.52 -4.27 -4.24
CA LYS A 131 -15.43 -4.79 -5.26
C LYS A 131 -15.71 -3.78 -6.38
N GLY A 132 -15.85 -2.50 -6.03
CA GLY A 132 -16.02 -1.43 -7.01
C GLY A 132 -14.88 -1.36 -8.02
N PHE A 133 -13.64 -1.54 -7.59
CA PHE A 133 -12.47 -1.56 -8.48
C PHE A 133 -12.44 -2.77 -9.42
N GLU A 134 -12.93 -3.92 -8.97
CA GLU A 134 -13.03 -5.12 -9.81
C GLU A 134 -14.05 -4.94 -10.94
N VAL A 135 -15.18 -4.28 -10.66
CA VAL A 135 -16.23 -4.00 -11.66
C VAL A 135 -15.73 -3.04 -12.74
N LEU A 136 -14.89 -2.05 -12.40
CA LEU A 136 -14.30 -1.12 -13.37
C LEU A 136 -13.35 -1.79 -14.38
N HIS A 137 -12.80 -2.96 -14.05
CA HIS A 137 -12.00 -3.77 -14.98
C HIS A 137 -12.86 -4.73 -15.83
N GLY A 138 -14.12 -4.97 -15.44
CA GLY A 138 -15.05 -5.87 -16.14
C GLY A 138 -15.91 -5.21 -17.22
N GLN A 139 -15.81 -3.89 -17.40
CA GLN A 139 -16.53 -3.20 -18.48
C GLN A 139 -15.73 -3.26 -19.80
N PRO A 140 -16.37 -3.67 -20.91
CA PRO A 140 -15.73 -3.79 -22.22
C PRO A 140 -15.20 -2.45 -22.76
#